data_AF-A0A9E2AT92-F1
#
_entry.id   AF-A0A9E2AT92-F1
#
_cell.length_a   1.000
_cell.length_b   1.000
_cell.length_c   1.000
_cell.angle_alpha   90.00
_cell.angle_beta   90.00
_cell.angle_gamma   90.00
#
_symmetry.space_group_name_H-M   'P 1'
#
loop_
_entity.id
_entity.type
_entity.pdbx_description
1 polymer ?
#
loop_
_entity_poly.entity_id
_entity_poly.type
_entity_poly.pdbx_seq_one_letter_code
_entity_poly.pdbx_strand_id
1 'polypeptide(L)'
;FGRLMKGRILIDQGKVEEGLEILKTISQINIAWRYWAYGPSLAQTGRYEEAQKIVDELENAPKTPFGSLCAAIIYGEMGNEDKAIEWLQYEQKHGWYPWIRVYVKNEKLKNDPRFLKLIREMNLPDPSPYKYDPDA
;
A
#
# COMPACT_ATOMS: atom_id res chain seq x y z
N PHE A 1 -5.21 -16.36 -1.50
CA PHE A 1 -5.65 -15.57 -0.32
C PHE A 1 -5.10 -16.10 1.02
N GLY A 2 -5.29 -17.37 1.41
CA GLY A 2 -4.85 -17.86 2.74
C GLY A 2 -3.37 -17.64 3.08
N ARG A 3 -2.45 -17.90 2.13
CA ARG A 3 -1.01 -17.65 2.33
C ARG A 3 -0.65 -16.17 2.47
N LEU A 4 -1.38 -15.29 1.79
CA LEU A 4 -1.20 -13.84 1.92
C LEU A 4 -1.53 -13.38 3.34
N MET A 5 -2.68 -13.81 3.87
CA MET A 5 -3.08 -13.48 5.24
C MET A 5 -2.09 -14.03 6.26
N LYS A 6 -1.65 -15.29 6.07
CA LYS A 6 -0.63 -15.89 6.93
C LYS A 6 0.67 -15.08 6.95
N GLY A 7 1.17 -14.67 5.79
CA GLY A 7 2.40 -13.87 5.68
C GLY A 7 2.28 -12.54 6.44
N ARG A 8 1.18 -11.81 6.24
CA ARG A 8 0.93 -10.53 6.93
C ARG A 8 0.76 -10.69 8.45
N ILE A 9 -0.01 -11.69 8.89
CA ILE A 9 -0.21 -11.96 10.33
C ILE A 9 1.11 -12.29 11.01
N LEU A 10 1.99 -13.04 10.36
CA LEU A 10 3.32 -13.33 10.92
C LEU A 10 4.17 -12.06 11.08
N ILE A 11 4.12 -11.15 10.11
CA ILE A 11 4.78 -9.84 10.21
C ILE A 11 4.21 -9.04 11.38
N ASP A 12 2.89 -8.98 11.52
CA ASP A 12 2.22 -8.29 12.63
C ASP A 12 2.57 -8.90 14.01
N GLN A 13 2.88 -10.20 14.06
CA GLN A 13 3.39 -10.91 15.24
C GLN A 13 4.90 -10.70 15.49
N GLY A 14 5.59 -9.92 14.66
CA GLY A 14 7.04 -9.70 14.74
C GLY A 14 7.89 -10.80 14.10
N LYS A 15 7.28 -11.85 13.55
CA LYS A 15 7.96 -12.92 12.80
C LYS A 15 8.21 -12.49 11.35
N VAL A 16 8.97 -11.40 11.21
CA VAL A 16 9.16 -10.68 9.95
C VAL A 16 9.71 -11.59 8.85
N GLU A 17 10.79 -12.32 9.11
CA GLU A 17 11.44 -13.17 8.10
C GLU A 17 10.53 -14.31 7.61
N GLU A 18 9.85 -15.01 8.52
CA GLU A 18 8.90 -16.07 8.16
C GLU A 18 7.74 -15.53 7.32
N GLY A 19 7.23 -14.35 7.68
CA GLY A 19 6.16 -13.69 6.96
C GLY A 19 6.59 -13.26 5.55
N LEU A 20 7.76 -12.62 5.44
CA LEU A 20 8.31 -12.19 4.15
C LEU A 20 8.62 -13.38 3.23
N GLU A 21 9.13 -14.49 3.73
CA GLU A 21 9.41 -15.68 2.91
C GLU A 21 8.13 -16.28 2.30
N ILE A 22 7.03 -16.31 3.07
CA ILE A 22 5.73 -16.72 2.55
C ILE A 22 5.25 -15.76 1.45
N LEU A 23 5.40 -14.45 1.68
CA LEU A 23 4.99 -13.42 0.71
C LEU A 23 5.84 -13.44 -0.57
N LYS A 24 7.14 -13.72 -0.44
CA LYS A 24 8.07 -13.93 -1.56
C LYS A 24 7.69 -15.15 -2.38
N THR A 25 7.36 -16.26 -1.74
CA THR A 25 6.93 -17.47 -2.46
C THR A 25 5.68 -17.20 -3.30
N ILE A 26 4.67 -16.50 -2.76
CA ILE A 26 3.45 -16.21 -3.53
C ILE A 26 3.67 -15.14 -4.60
N SER A 27 4.64 -14.23 -4.42
CA SER A 27 4.98 -13.19 -5.41
C SER A 27 5.63 -13.77 -6.66
N GLN A 28 6.29 -14.92 -6.55
CA GLN A 28 6.86 -15.67 -7.67
C GLN A 28 5.79 -16.41 -8.48
N ILE A 29 4.65 -16.75 -7.87
CA ILE A 29 3.54 -17.46 -8.54
C ILE A 29 2.64 -16.47 -9.28
N ASN A 30 2.38 -15.31 -8.70
CA ASN A 30 1.54 -14.27 -9.31
C ASN A 30 2.10 -12.89 -9.00
N ILE A 31 2.40 -12.15 -10.07
CA ILE A 31 2.97 -10.80 -10.02
C ILE A 31 2.08 -9.81 -9.27
N ALA A 32 0.76 -10.01 -9.22
CA ALA A 32 -0.14 -9.19 -8.42
C ALA A 32 0.19 -9.27 -6.92
N TRP A 33 0.63 -10.43 -6.42
CA TRP A 33 1.05 -10.57 -5.01
C TRP A 33 2.43 -9.95 -4.76
N ARG A 34 3.27 -9.83 -5.78
CA ARG A 34 4.50 -9.03 -5.69
C ARG A 34 4.18 -7.59 -5.36
N TYR A 35 3.26 -6.99 -6.11
CA TYR A 35 2.93 -5.58 -5.97
C TYR A 35 2.03 -5.28 -4.77
N TRP A 36 1.04 -6.13 -4.51
CA TRP A 36 0.05 -5.86 -3.46
C TRP A 36 0.45 -6.35 -2.06
N ALA A 37 1.24 -7.42 -1.97
CA ALA A 37 1.56 -8.05 -0.70
C ALA A 37 3.04 -7.93 -0.34
N TYR A 38 3.92 -8.40 -1.21
CA TYR A 38 5.34 -8.47 -0.90
C TYR A 38 6.00 -7.08 -0.84
N GLY A 39 5.80 -6.23 -1.85
CA GLY A 39 6.37 -4.88 -1.90
C GLY A 39 6.02 -4.00 -0.71
N PRO A 40 4.72 -3.82 -0.37
CA PRO A 40 4.34 -3.04 0.81
C PRO A 40 4.90 -3.62 2.11
N SER A 41 4.97 -4.95 2.23
CA SER A 41 5.50 -5.61 3.43
C SER A 41 7.01 -5.40 3.58
N LEU A 42 7.76 -5.39 2.47
CA LEU A 42 9.18 -5.03 2.48
C LEU A 42 9.37 -3.58 2.98
N ALA A 43 8.58 -2.64 2.44
CA ALA A 43 8.62 -1.24 2.87
C ALA A 43 8.26 -1.09 4.36
N GLN A 44 7.15 -1.70 4.79
CA GLN A 44 6.68 -1.69 6.19
C GLN A 44 7.73 -2.22 7.17
N THR A 45 8.54 -3.19 6.75
CA THR A 45 9.56 -3.86 7.59
C THR A 45 10.97 -3.28 7.42
N GLY A 46 11.09 -2.14 6.74
CA GLY A 46 12.36 -1.41 6.57
C GLY A 46 13.31 -1.99 5.53
N ARG A 47 12.87 -2.96 4.71
CA ARG A 47 13.64 -3.51 3.57
C ARG A 47 13.54 -2.58 2.35
N TYR A 48 13.94 -1.32 2.52
CA TYR A 48 13.70 -0.26 1.54
C TYR A 48 14.38 -0.50 0.20
N GLU A 49 15.58 -1.07 0.17
CA GLU A 49 16.27 -1.39 -1.09
C GLU A 49 15.50 -2.41 -1.93
N GLU A 50 14.90 -3.43 -1.30
CA GLU A 50 14.10 -4.43 -2.00
C GLU A 50 12.73 -3.89 -2.41
N ALA A 51 12.11 -3.07 -1.56
CA ALA A 51 10.89 -2.35 -1.90
C ALA A 51 11.09 -1.40 -3.09
N GLN A 52 12.23 -0.69 -3.12
CA GLN A 52 12.61 0.21 -4.21
C GLN A 52 12.66 -0.53 -5.54
N LYS A 53 13.27 -1.73 -5.58
CA LYS A 53 13.29 -2.56 -6.81
C LYS A 53 11.90 -2.86 -7.35
N ILE A 54 10.90 -3.05 -6.47
CA ILE A 54 9.52 -3.36 -6.89
C ILE A 54 8.84 -2.12 -7.46
N VAL A 55 9.05 -0.93 -6.88
CA VAL A 55 8.51 0.30 -7.47
C VAL A 55 9.26 0.70 -8.74
N ASP A 56 10.55 0.39 -8.86
CA ASP A 56 11.31 0.57 -10.12
C ASP A 56 10.72 -0.33 -11.23
N GLU A 57 10.32 -1.58 -10.91
CA GLU A 57 9.60 -2.44 -11.86
C GLU A 57 8.27 -1.80 -12.31
N LEU A 58 7.53 -1.19 -11.38
CA LEU A 58 6.26 -0.49 -11.68
C LEU A 58 6.48 0.81 -12.47
N GLU A 59 7.59 1.52 -12.24
CA GLU A 59 8.01 2.73 -12.97
C GLU A 59 8.41 2.42 -14.41
N ASN A 60 9.09 1.29 -14.62
CA ASN A 60 9.56 0.86 -15.95
C ASN A 60 8.49 0.11 -16.77
N ALA A 61 7.33 -0.18 -16.18
CA ALA A 61 6.20 -0.81 -16.87
C ALA A 61 5.12 0.23 -17.26
N PRO A 62 4.25 -0.07 -18.24
CA PRO A 62 3.08 0.75 -18.51
C PRO A 62 2.23 0.92 -17.25
N LYS A 63 1.91 2.17 -16.90
CA LYS A 63 1.02 2.46 -15.76
C LYS A 63 -0.32 1.79 -15.98
N THR A 64 -0.76 1.02 -15.00
CA THR A 64 -2.09 0.41 -14.94
C THR A 64 -2.78 0.91 -13.67
N PRO A 65 -4.12 0.91 -13.62
CA PRO A 65 -4.84 1.32 -12.41
C PRO A 65 -4.39 0.54 -11.17
N PHE A 66 -4.21 -0.78 -11.30
CA PHE A 66 -3.75 -1.65 -10.22
C PHE A 66 -2.29 -1.39 -9.84
N GLY A 67 -1.40 -1.25 -10.83
CA GLY A 67 0.01 -0.95 -10.60
C GLY A 67 0.23 0.40 -9.93
N SER A 68 -0.53 1.42 -10.35
CA SER A 68 -0.49 2.76 -9.75
C SER A 68 -0.95 2.74 -8.29
N LEU A 69 -2.03 2.03 -7.98
CA LEU A 69 -2.46 1.83 -6.60
C LEU A 69 -1.37 1.12 -5.78
N CYS A 70 -0.76 0.05 -6.30
CA CYS A 70 0.31 -0.65 -5.58
C CYS A 70 1.53 0.23 -5.34
N ALA A 71 2.00 0.96 -6.37
CA ALA A 71 3.15 1.86 -6.27
C ALA A 71 2.93 2.93 -5.21
N ALA A 72 1.74 3.54 -5.19
CA ALA A 72 1.36 4.52 -4.17
C ALA A 72 1.44 3.96 -2.75
N ILE A 73 0.93 2.75 -2.52
CA ILE A 73 0.99 2.10 -1.20
C ILE A 73 2.44 1.81 -0.80
N ILE A 74 3.26 1.28 -1.72
CA ILE A 74 4.67 0.99 -1.42
C ILE A 74 5.42 2.29 -1.08
N TYR A 75 5.27 3.35 -1.87
CA TYR A 75 5.88 4.64 -1.58
C TYR A 75 5.41 5.24 -0.25
N GLY A 76 4.12 5.08 0.08
CA GLY A 76 3.57 5.51 1.36
C GLY A 76 4.20 4.80 2.55
N GLU A 77 4.36 3.47 2.47
CA GLU A 77 5.04 2.66 3.50
C GLU A 77 6.54 2.96 3.59
N MET A 78 7.18 3.38 2.48
CA MET A 78 8.57 3.85 2.47
C MET A 78 8.74 5.27 3.05
N GLY A 79 7.65 5.98 3.36
CA GLY A 79 7.72 7.37 3.82
C GLY A 79 8.02 8.39 2.72
N ASN A 80 7.72 8.06 1.46
CA ASN A 80 7.83 8.99 0.33
C ASN A 80 6.41 9.47 -0.05
N GLU A 81 5.90 10.44 0.70
CA GLU A 81 4.54 10.95 0.53
C GLU A 81 4.34 11.62 -0.83
N ASP A 82 5.37 12.31 -1.35
CA ASP A 82 5.31 13.00 -2.63
C ASP A 82 5.09 12.01 -3.79
N LYS A 83 5.94 10.96 -3.90
CA LYS A 83 5.73 9.93 -4.92
C LYS A 83 4.42 9.17 -4.68
N ALA A 84 4.06 8.88 -3.43
CA ALA A 84 2.80 8.19 -3.14
C ALA A 84 1.60 8.97 -3.72
N ILE A 85 1.56 10.29 -3.52
CA ILE A 85 0.48 11.16 -4.02
C ILE A 85 0.53 11.30 -5.54
N GLU A 86 1.73 11.43 -6.14
CA GLU A 86 1.89 11.44 -7.60
C GLU A 86 1.27 10.19 -8.22
N TRP A 87 1.58 9.02 -7.66
CA TRP A 87 1.05 7.74 -8.12
C TRP A 87 -0.46 7.61 -7.90
N LEU A 88 -1.00 8.14 -6.81
CA LEU A 88 -2.44 8.21 -6.57
C LEU A 88 -3.16 9.12 -7.57
N GLN A 89 -2.51 10.13 -8.12
CA GLN A 89 -3.12 11.06 -9.07
C GLN A 89 -3.30 10.50 -10.49
N TYR A 90 -2.78 9.31 -10.79
CA TYR A 90 -2.97 8.65 -12.08
C TYR A 90 -4.44 8.63 -12.52
N GLU A 91 -4.73 9.03 -13.75
CA GLU A 91 -6.10 9.33 -14.22
C GLU A 91 -7.06 8.15 -14.07
N GLN A 92 -6.62 6.93 -14.39
CA GLN A 92 -7.45 5.74 -14.29
C GLN A 92 -7.30 5.06 -12.92
N LYS A 93 -8.36 5.15 -12.11
CA LYS A 93 -8.37 4.60 -10.75
C LYS A 93 -8.74 3.11 -10.74
N HIS A 94 -8.05 2.31 -9.93
CA HIS A 94 -8.44 0.93 -9.69
C HIS A 94 -9.75 0.86 -8.90
N GLY A 95 -10.51 -0.23 -9.00
CA GLY A 95 -11.74 -0.41 -8.23
C GLY A 95 -11.54 -0.39 -6.70
N TRP A 96 -10.30 -0.61 -6.23
CA TRP A 96 -9.93 -0.53 -4.81
C TRP A 96 -9.44 0.85 -4.37
N TYR A 97 -9.42 1.83 -5.28
CA TYR A 97 -8.92 3.18 -4.99
C TYR A 97 -9.67 3.87 -3.83
N PRO A 98 -11.00 3.73 -3.64
CA PRO A 98 -11.67 4.31 -2.46
C PRO A 98 -11.16 3.80 -1.10
N TRP A 99 -10.50 2.64 -1.07
CA TRP A 99 -9.96 2.02 0.15
C TRP A 99 -8.57 2.55 0.52
N ILE A 100 -7.97 3.47 -0.25
CA ILE A 100 -6.70 4.11 0.13
C ILE A 100 -6.81 4.81 1.50
N ARG A 101 -8.00 5.29 1.88
CA ARG A 101 -8.28 5.84 3.21
C ARG A 101 -8.08 4.84 4.36
N VAL A 102 -8.06 3.55 4.06
CA VAL A 102 -7.85 2.43 5.00
C VAL A 102 -6.46 1.82 4.82
N TYR A 103 -6.01 1.65 3.57
CA TYR A 103 -4.73 0.99 3.28
C TYR A 103 -3.51 1.84 3.61
N VAL A 104 -3.61 3.16 3.49
CA VAL A 104 -2.50 4.05 3.87
C VAL A 104 -2.40 4.09 5.39
N LYS A 105 -1.31 3.53 5.93
CA LYS A 105 -0.99 3.56 7.36
C LYS A 105 -0.08 4.72 7.76
N ASN A 106 0.65 5.30 6.82
CA ASN A 106 1.55 6.42 7.06
C ASN A 106 0.76 7.65 7.55
N GLU A 107 1.01 8.08 8.79
CA GLU A 107 0.33 9.21 9.42
C GLU A 107 0.62 10.56 8.74
N LYS A 108 1.82 10.78 8.20
CA LYS A 108 2.11 11.99 7.42
C LYS A 108 1.27 12.04 6.16
N LEU A 109 1.20 10.93 5.42
CA LEU A 109 0.40 10.83 4.20
C LEU A 109 -1.11 10.99 4.49
N LYS A 110 -1.61 10.38 5.57
CA LYS A 110 -3.03 10.51 5.98
C LYS A 110 -3.43 11.96 6.26
N ASN A 111 -2.50 12.76 6.77
CA ASN A 111 -2.72 14.17 7.11
C ASN A 111 -2.28 15.15 6.00
N ASP A 112 -1.74 14.65 4.87
CA ASP A 112 -1.31 15.50 3.77
C ASP A 112 -2.55 16.15 3.10
N PRO A 113 -2.59 17.50 2.95
CA PRO A 113 -3.72 18.19 2.34
C PRO A 113 -4.07 17.69 0.92
N ARG A 114 -3.05 17.25 0.15
CA ARG A 114 -3.24 16.71 -1.21
C ARG A 114 -3.92 15.34 -1.14
N PHE A 115 -3.58 14.51 -0.16
CA PHE A 115 -4.24 13.22 0.05
C PHE A 115 -5.70 13.41 0.50
N LEU A 116 -5.94 14.29 1.47
CA LEU A 116 -7.30 14.62 1.94
C LEU A 116 -8.18 15.15 0.82
N LYS A 117 -7.62 15.97 -0.09
CA LYS A 117 -8.33 16.42 -1.28
C LYS A 117 -8.81 15.25 -2.15
N LEU A 118 -7.96 14.26 -2.41
CA LEU A 118 -8.34 13.06 -3.18
C LEU A 118 -9.47 12.26 -2.52
N ILE A 119 -9.44 12.14 -1.19
CA ILE A 119 -10.51 11.46 -0.42
C ILE A 119 -11.85 12.21 -0.56
N ARG A 120 -11.83 13.54 -0.42
CA ARG A 120 -13.03 14.38 -0.49
C ARG A 120 -13.60 14.46 -1.91
N GLU A 121 -12.77 14.42 -2.94
CA GLU A 121 -13.22 14.31 -4.35
C GLU A 121 -14.01 13.02 -4.61
N MET A 122 -13.77 11.96 -3.82
CA MET A 122 -14.57 10.72 -3.85
C MET A 122 -15.82 10.79 -2.95
N ASN A 123 -16.13 11.94 -2.34
CA ASN A 123 -17.18 12.11 -1.33
C ASN A 123 -17.04 11.17 -0.12
N LEU A 124 -15.80 10.84 0.25
CA LEU A 124 -15.52 10.00 1.41
C LEU A 124 -15.16 10.87 2.62
N PRO A 125 -15.45 10.41 3.85
CA PRO A 125 -14.97 11.07 5.04
C PRO A 125 -13.45 10.95 5.14
N ASP A 126 -12.83 11.98 5.70
CA ASP A 126 -11.40 12.02 5.99
C ASP A 126 -10.95 10.72 6.71
N PRO A 127 -9.67 10.33 6.60
CA PRO A 127 -9.11 9.16 7.29
C PRO A 127 -9.09 9.42 8.81
N SER A 128 -10.24 9.31 9.47
CA SER A 128 -10.37 9.52 10.92
C SER A 128 -9.54 8.47 11.65
N PRO A 129 -8.91 8.79 12.79
CA PRO A 129 -8.47 7.74 13.70
C PRO A 129 -9.70 6.88 14.04
N TYR A 130 -9.52 5.56 14.10
CA TYR A 130 -10.56 4.61 14.54
C TYR A 130 -10.91 4.86 16.01
N LYS A 131 -11.61 5.95 16.30
CA LYS A 131 -12.28 6.14 17.58
C LYS A 131 -13.58 5.35 17.45
N TYR A 132 -13.63 4.23 18.17
CA TYR A 132 -14.87 3.54 18.44
C TYR A 132 -15.85 4.55 19.04
N ASP A 133 -16.90 4.87 18.29
CA ASP A 133 -18.05 5.56 18.82
C ASP A 133 -19.01 4.48 19.34
N PRO A 134 -19.14 4.31 20.68
CA PRO A 134 -20.05 3.32 21.23
C PRO A 134 -21.52 3.62 20.93
N ASP A 135 -21.84 4.84 20.51
CA ASP A 135 -23.20 5.37 20.42
C ASP A 135 -23.66 5.68 18.98
N ALA A 136 -22.86 5.33 17.96
CA ALA A 136 -23.17 5.54 16.54
C ALA A 136 -24.09 4.47 15.93
#